data_AF-A0A927IWV4-F1
#
_entry.id   AF-A0A927IWV4-F1
#
_cell.length_a   1.000
_cell.length_b   1.000
_cell.length_c   1.000
_cell.angle_alpha   90.00
_cell.angle_beta   90.00
_cell.angle_gamma   90.00
#
_symmetry.space_group_name_H-M   'P 1'
#
loop_
_entity.id
_entity.type
_entity.pdbx_description
1 polymer ?
#
loop_
_entity_poly.entity_id
_entity_poly.type
_entity_poly.pdbx_seq_one_letter_code
_entity_poly.pdbx_strand_id
1 'polypeptide(L)'
;MAKFMMKCFFIASILLIGVLIGMQQANQGMKKMKGYEDSSLQSAFQISAETTGQVEASVLGKKVTSHDLDEKQKQLEEVEAFNLFSTMGRKLGEGVSAVFEKILVELSNGIGKAIDKIG
;
A
#
# COMPACT_ATOMS: atom_id res chain seq x y z
N MET A 1 -0.35 38.23 -3.64
CA MET A 1 0.69 37.23 -3.94
C MET A 1 1.33 36.61 -2.69
N ALA A 2 1.95 37.39 -1.79
CA ALA A 2 2.66 36.84 -0.62
C ALA A 2 1.82 35.91 0.29
N LYS A 3 0.56 36.25 0.59
CA LYS A 3 -0.34 35.40 1.39
C LYS A 3 -0.66 34.05 0.73
N PHE A 4 -0.72 34.00 -0.60
CA PHE A 4 -0.92 32.76 -1.36
C PHE A 4 0.36 31.91 -1.35
N MET A 5 1.50 32.54 -1.59
CA MET A 5 2.81 31.89 -1.56
C MET A 5 3.13 31.30 -0.18
N MET A 6 2.76 32.00 0.90
CA MET A 6 2.86 31.51 2.28
C MET A 6 2.02 30.24 2.50
N LYS A 7 0.77 30.22 2.02
CA LYS A 7 -0.11 29.03 2.12
C LYS A 7 0.48 27.84 1.35
N CYS A 8 0.96 28.07 0.12
CA CYS A 8 1.61 27.04 -0.69
C CYS A 8 2.87 26.51 0.00
N PHE A 9 3.70 27.40 0.55
CA PHE A 9 4.91 27.00 1.29
C PHE A 9 4.59 26.16 2.52
N PHE A 10 3.54 26.53 3.26
CA PHE A 10 3.10 25.79 4.44
C PHE A 10 2.60 24.38 4.09
N ILE A 11 1.78 24.26 3.03
CA ILE A 11 1.31 22.97 2.53
C ILE A 11 2.49 22.12 2.02
N ALA A 12 3.41 22.72 1.26
CA ALA A 12 4.60 22.02 0.76
C ALA A 12 5.49 21.53 1.92
N SER A 13 5.61 22.30 2.99
CA SER A 13 6.37 21.92 4.19
C SER A 13 5.72 20.74 4.92
N ILE A 14 4.38 20.75 5.07
CA ILE A 14 3.65 19.62 5.66
C ILE A 14 3.84 18.34 4.82
N LEU A 15 3.73 18.46 3.49
CA LEU A 15 3.95 17.33 2.58
C LEU A 15 5.40 16.81 2.66
N LEU A 16 6.38 17.70 2.71
CA LEU A 16 7.80 17.34 2.85
C LEU A 16 8.04 16.53 4.13
N ILE A 17 7.47 16.96 5.26
CA ILE A 17 7.57 16.24 6.53
C ILE A 17 6.92 14.85 6.39
N GLY A 18 5.75 14.75 5.76
CA GLY A 18 5.10 13.47 5.49
C GLY A 18 5.97 12.51 4.68
N VAL A 19 6.63 13.01 3.63
CA VAL A 19 7.55 12.21 2.81
C VAL A 19 8.78 11.76 3.61
N LEU A 20 9.37 12.64 4.42
CA LEU A 20 10.51 12.29 5.29
C LEU A 20 10.15 11.19 6.29
N ILE A 21 8.97 11.29 6.92
CA ILE A 21 8.45 10.25 7.83
C ILE A 21 8.25 8.94 7.07
N GLY A 22 7.62 8.99 5.89
CA GLY A 22 7.40 7.81 5.05
C GLY A 22 8.70 7.10 4.66
N MET A 23 9.75 7.86 4.31
CA MET A 23 11.07 7.29 4.01
C MET A 23 11.71 6.65 5.24
N GLN A 24 11.60 7.24 6.43
CA GLN A 24 12.09 6.63 7.66
C GLN A 24 11.35 5.34 8.01
N GLN A 25 10.03 5.33 7.87
CA GLN A 25 9.21 4.15 8.12
C GLN A 25 9.52 3.04 7.11
N ALA A 26 9.73 3.37 5.84
CA ALA A 26 10.16 2.41 4.83
C ALA A 26 11.57 1.85 5.13
N ASN A 27 12.51 2.69 5.56
CA ASN A 27 13.86 2.25 5.92
C ASN A 27 13.85 1.30 7.13
N GLN A 28 13.07 1.63 8.16
CA GLN A 28 12.88 0.74 9.32
C GLN A 28 12.16 -0.55 8.93
N GLY A 29 11.13 -0.47 8.07
CA GLY A 29 10.44 -1.63 7.51
C GLY A 29 11.39 -2.57 6.76
N MET A 30 12.25 -2.00 5.90
CA MET A 30 13.29 -2.76 5.19
C MET A 30 14.33 -3.36 6.14
N LYS A 31 14.75 -2.63 7.19
CA LYS A 31 15.67 -3.17 8.21
C LYS A 31 15.06 -4.36 8.94
N LYS A 32 13.77 -4.30 9.27
CA LYS A 32 13.01 -5.37 9.91
C LYS A 32 12.80 -6.57 8.98
N MET A 33 12.62 -6.34 7.67
CA MET A 33 12.48 -7.39 6.65
C MET A 33 13.79 -8.08 6.30
N LYS A 34 14.93 -7.40 6.46
CA LYS A 34 16.27 -7.97 6.23
C LYS A 34 16.80 -8.79 7.42
N GLY A 35 16.05 -8.92 8.52
CA GLY A 35 16.41 -9.80 9.64
C GLY A 35 17.61 -9.34 10.47
N TYR A 36 18.02 -8.07 10.39
CA TYR A 36 19.19 -7.51 11.09
C TYR A 36 19.10 -7.47 12.62
N GLU A 37 18.01 -7.95 13.21
CA GLU A 37 17.85 -8.12 14.67
C GLU A 37 18.37 -9.48 15.16
N ASP A 38 18.81 -10.36 14.26
CA ASP A 38 19.33 -11.67 14.61
C ASP A 38 20.80 -11.79 14.19
N SER A 39 21.71 -11.62 15.15
CA SER A 39 23.16 -11.84 14.96
C SER A 39 23.50 -13.25 14.47
N SER A 40 22.55 -14.19 14.47
CA SER A 40 22.72 -15.53 13.90
C SER A 40 22.49 -15.61 12.39
N LEU A 41 21.82 -14.62 11.77
CA LEU A 41 21.48 -14.64 10.34
C LEU A 41 22.55 -14.00 9.44
N GLN A 42 23.49 -13.23 9.99
CA GLN A 42 24.64 -12.70 9.23
C GLN A 42 25.57 -13.80 8.69
N SER A 43 25.56 -14.99 9.29
CA SER A 43 26.44 -16.11 8.90
C SER A 43 25.83 -17.09 7.88
N ALA A 44 24.53 -17.00 7.56
CA ALA A 44 23.86 -18.01 6.72
C ALA A 44 23.87 -17.69 5.21
N PHE A 45 24.32 -16.50 4.81
CA PHE A 45 24.34 -16.04 3.41
C PHE A 45 25.73 -15.56 2.94
N GLN A 46 26.80 -16.17 3.43
CA GLN A 46 28.07 -16.15 2.72
C GLN A 46 28.07 -17.26 1.67
N ILE A 47 27.42 -17.00 0.54
CA ILE A 47 27.76 -17.71 -0.70
C ILE A 47 29.09 -17.11 -1.16
N SER A 48 30.17 -17.65 -0.61
CA SER A 48 31.49 -17.51 -1.22
C SER A 48 31.40 -18.17 -2.59
N ALA A 49 31.45 -17.34 -3.63
CA ALA A 49 31.61 -17.78 -4.99
C ALA A 49 33.03 -18.35 -5.16
N GLU A 50 33.21 -19.61 -4.78
CA GLU A 50 34.36 -20.41 -5.21
C GLU A 50 33.85 -21.63 -5.98
N THR A 51 34.00 -21.52 -7.29
CA THR A 51 34.51 -22.54 -8.21
C THR A 51 34.17 -23.99 -7.88
N THR A 52 33.36 -24.57 -8.76
CA THR A 52 33.23 -26.00 -9.11
C THR A 52 31.84 -26.54 -8.82
N GLY A 53 31.20 -27.01 -9.89
CA GLY A 53 29.82 -27.47 -9.92
C GLY A 53 29.51 -28.62 -8.96
N GLN A 54 28.20 -28.77 -8.74
CA GLN A 54 27.49 -29.69 -7.84
C GLN A 54 27.04 -29.03 -6.53
N VAL A 55 25.97 -28.24 -6.60
CA VAL A 55 25.13 -27.90 -5.43
C VAL A 55 23.65 -28.03 -5.83
N GLU A 56 23.29 -29.21 -6.32
CA GLU A 56 22.04 -29.83 -5.89
C GLU A 56 22.29 -30.38 -4.48
N ALA A 57 21.32 -30.29 -3.58
CA ALA A 57 21.37 -30.59 -2.14
C ALA A 57 21.96 -29.43 -1.30
N SER A 58 21.19 -28.75 -0.47
CA SER A 58 20.35 -29.35 0.57
C SER A 58 19.11 -28.51 0.80
N VAL A 59 18.01 -28.98 0.21
CA VAL A 59 16.68 -29.10 0.84
C VAL A 59 16.51 -28.28 2.11
N LEU A 60 15.89 -27.11 1.95
CA LEU A 60 14.83 -26.57 2.80
C LEU A 60 14.32 -27.61 3.82
N GLY A 61 14.97 -27.63 5.00
CA GLY A 61 14.88 -28.68 6.01
C GLY A 61 13.56 -28.75 6.79
N LYS A 62 12.40 -28.63 6.11
CA LYS A 62 11.11 -28.95 6.74
C LYS A 62 10.14 -29.51 5.71
N LYS A 63 9.83 -30.79 5.88
CA LYS A 63 8.74 -31.49 5.21
C LYS A 63 7.42 -30.91 5.73
N VAL A 64 6.96 -29.81 5.12
CA VAL A 64 5.67 -29.20 5.46
C VAL A 64 4.59 -30.10 4.89
N THR A 65 3.92 -30.83 5.78
CA THR A 65 2.70 -31.58 5.48
C THR A 65 1.58 -30.58 5.17
N SER A 66 0.75 -30.87 4.16
CA SER A 66 -0.28 -29.99 3.58
C SER A 66 -1.32 -29.45 4.56
N HIS A 67 -1.37 -29.94 5.79
CA HIS A 67 -2.29 -29.49 6.84
C HIS A 67 -1.91 -28.12 7.46
N ASP A 68 -0.65 -27.66 7.30
CA ASP A 68 -0.17 -26.37 7.82
C ASP A 68 -0.46 -25.19 6.86
N LEU A 69 -0.96 -25.46 5.65
CA LEU A 69 -1.21 -24.44 4.63
C LEU A 69 -2.57 -23.75 4.86
N ASP A 70 -3.61 -24.50 5.21
CA ASP A 70 -4.97 -23.96 5.44
C ASP A 70 -5.00 -23.04 6.67
N GLU A 71 -4.28 -23.39 7.74
CA GLU A 71 -4.24 -22.59 8.97
C GLU A 71 -3.44 -21.29 8.81
N LYS A 72 -2.43 -21.28 7.93
CA LYS A 72 -1.69 -20.07 7.54
C LYS A 72 -2.45 -19.20 6.54
N GLN A 73 -3.26 -19.82 5.68
CA GLN A 73 -4.13 -19.10 4.76
C GLN A 73 -5.21 -18.33 5.54
N LYS A 74 -5.79 -18.94 6.58
CA LYS A 74 -6.72 -18.30 7.52
C LYS A 74 -6.12 -17.11 8.27
N GLN A 75 -4.87 -17.23 8.73
CA GLN A 75 -4.17 -16.14 9.40
C GLN A 75 -3.80 -15.00 8.44
N LEU A 76 -3.54 -15.28 7.16
CA LEU A 76 -3.30 -14.24 6.14
C LEU A 76 -4.59 -13.49 5.79
N GLU A 77 -5.72 -14.20 5.73
CA GLU A 77 -7.05 -13.64 5.52
C GLU A 77 -7.50 -12.77 6.72
N GLU A 78 -7.10 -13.13 7.94
CA GLU A 78 -7.36 -12.37 9.16
C GLU A 78 -6.44 -11.15 9.33
N VAL A 79 -5.20 -11.22 8.81
CA VAL A 79 -4.21 -10.12 8.82
C VAL A 79 -4.43 -9.14 7.65
N GLU A 80 -5.26 -9.49 6.66
CA GLU A 80 -5.63 -8.68 5.51
C GLU A 80 -6.59 -7.52 5.85
N ALA A 81 -6.31 -6.71 6.88
CA ALA A 81 -6.77 -5.31 6.92
C ALA A 81 -8.31 -5.05 6.74
N PHE A 82 -9.16 -6.07 6.91
CA PHE A 82 -10.43 -6.14 6.15
C PHE A 82 -11.61 -5.42 6.80
N ASN A 83 -11.46 -4.79 7.97
CA ASN A 83 -12.59 -4.08 8.58
C ASN A 83 -12.39 -2.57 8.72
N LEU A 84 -11.21 -2.08 9.11
CA LEU A 84 -11.00 -0.63 9.30
C LEU A 84 -10.61 0.09 8.00
N PHE A 85 -9.59 -0.39 7.29
CA PHE A 85 -9.18 0.19 6.01
C PHE A 85 -10.24 -0.02 4.94
N SER A 86 -10.86 -1.21 4.91
CA SER A 86 -11.99 -1.50 4.02
C SER A 86 -13.21 -0.62 4.31
N THR A 87 -13.61 -0.45 5.58
CA THR A 87 -14.72 0.46 5.92
C THR A 87 -14.41 1.92 5.60
N MET A 88 -13.17 2.36 5.79
CA MET A 88 -12.73 3.71 5.44
C MET A 88 -12.73 3.91 3.92
N GLY A 89 -12.19 2.95 3.16
CA GLY A 89 -12.19 2.95 1.70
C GLY A 89 -13.61 2.90 1.12
N ARG A 90 -14.50 2.10 1.72
CA ARG A 90 -15.91 2.03 1.33
C ARG A 90 -16.62 3.37 1.54
N LYS A 91 -16.47 4.00 2.70
CA LYS A 91 -17.05 5.33 2.97
C LYS A 91 -16.49 6.40 2.02
N LEU A 92 -15.20 6.35 1.74
CA LEU A 92 -14.56 7.25 0.78
C LEU A 92 -15.14 7.04 -0.63
N GLY A 93 -15.25 5.78 -1.07
CA GLY A 93 -15.82 5.41 -2.36
C GLY A 93 -17.28 5.84 -2.50
N GLU A 94 -18.11 5.59 -1.49
CA GLU A 94 -19.51 6.05 -1.45
C GLU A 94 -19.60 7.59 -1.58
N GLY A 95 -18.73 8.32 -0.89
CA GLY A 95 -18.67 9.79 -1.00
C GLY A 95 -18.28 10.27 -2.40
N VAL A 96 -17.29 9.64 -3.03
CA VAL A 96 -16.86 9.97 -4.39
C VAL A 96 -17.97 9.66 -5.40
N SER A 97 -18.60 8.49 -5.29
CA SER A 97 -19.71 8.09 -6.17
C SER A 97 -20.89 9.04 -6.07
N ALA A 98 -21.29 9.43 -4.85
CA ALA A 98 -22.41 10.37 -4.65
C ALA A 98 -22.14 11.76 -5.25
N VAL A 99 -20.88 12.23 -5.22
CA VAL A 99 -20.48 13.48 -5.89
C VAL A 99 -20.58 13.34 -7.40
N PHE A 100 -20.10 12.22 -7.96
CA PHE A 100 -20.18 11.95 -9.39
C PHE A 100 -21.62 11.84 -9.89
N GLU A 101 -22.50 11.16 -9.16
CA GLU A 101 -23.92 11.07 -9.48
C GLU A 101 -24.57 12.45 -9.55
N LYS A 102 -24.30 13.33 -8.58
CA LYS A 102 -24.81 14.71 -8.60
C LYS A 102 -24.32 15.50 -9.81
N ILE A 103 -23.04 15.37 -10.15
CA ILE A 103 -22.46 16.05 -11.33
C ILE A 103 -23.14 15.57 -12.61
N LEU A 104 -23.37 14.26 -12.76
CA LEU A 104 -24.05 13.70 -13.93
C LEU A 104 -25.51 14.16 -14.03
N VAL A 105 -26.22 14.22 -12.91
CA VAL A 105 -27.61 14.72 -12.87
C VAL A 105 -27.67 16.21 -13.22
N GLU A 106 -26.76 17.03 -12.71
CA GLU A 106 -26.70 18.46 -13.02
C GLU A 106 -26.39 18.70 -14.51
N LEU A 107 -25.46 17.93 -15.08
CA LEU A 107 -25.13 17.94 -16.52
C LEU A 107 -26.34 17.52 -17.36
N SER A 108 -27.00 16.42 -17.00
CA SER A 108 -28.19 15.92 -17.70
C SER A 108 -29.33 16.93 -17.68
N ASN A 109 -29.61 17.53 -16.53
CA ASN A 109 -30.62 18.57 -16.38
C ASN A 109 -30.27 19.85 -17.15
N GLY A 110 -29.00 20.23 -17.21
CA GLY A 110 -28.51 21.35 -18.00
C GLY A 110 -28.70 21.14 -19.51
N ILE A 111 -28.41 19.92 -19.99
CA ILE A 111 -28.66 19.53 -21.39
C ILE A 111 -30.16 19.54 -21.70
N GLY A 112 -30.99 18.99 -20.81
CA GLY A 112 -32.45 19.00 -20.96
C GLY A 112 -33.02 20.42 -21.09
N LYS A 113 -32.60 21.34 -20.21
CA LYS A 113 -32.99 22.76 -20.26
C LYS A 113 -32.50 23.49 -21.51
N ALA A 114 -31.36 23.10 -22.07
CA ALA A 114 -30.84 23.70 -23.31
C ALA A 114 -31.64 23.25 -24.54
N ILE A 115 -32.06 21.98 -24.57
CA ILE A 115 -32.91 21.42 -25.63
C ILE A 115 -34.31 22.05 -25.58
N ASP A 116 -34.89 22.18 -24.39
CA ASP A 116 -36.23 22.77 -24.17
C ASP A 116 -36.30 24.28 -24.50
N LYS A 117 -35.15 24.95 -24.61
CA LYS A 117 -35.05 26.38 -24.95
C LYS A 117 -34.84 26.62 -26.45
N ILE A 118 -34.55 25.58 -27.22
CA ILE A 118 -34.29 25.64 -28.67
C ILE A 118 -35.47 25.06 -29.49
N GLY A 119 -36.29 24.19 -28.89
CA GLY A 119 -37.58 23.76 -29.45
C GLY A 119 -38.71 24.74 -29.14
#